data_AF-A0A7V2SMF5-F1
#
_entry.id   AF-A0A7V2SMF5-F1
#
_cell.length_a   1.000
_cell.length_b   1.000
_cell.length_c   1.000
_cell.angle_alpha   90.00
_cell.angle_beta   90.00
_cell.angle_gamma   90.00
#
_symmetry.space_group_name_H-M   'P 1'
#
loop_
_entity.id
_entity.type
_entity.pdbx_description
1 polymer ?
#
loop_
_entity_poly.entity_id
_entity_poly.type
_entity_poly.pdbx_seq_one_letter_code
_entity_poly.pdbx_strand_id
1 'polypeptide(L)' 'MIANYNNWVTIFLMVSGLYIVVARGNMVKKLVGLSLFQTSVYLLYLSPGKIIGGTAPIIAEGITVYSNPLP' A
#
# COMPACT_ATOMS: atom_id res chain seq x y z
N MET A 1 -6.09 -17.21 1.32
CA MET A 1 -5.39 -17.03 0.02
C MET A 1 -5.35 -15.59 -0.48
N ILE A 2 -6.39 -14.75 -0.25
CA ILE A 2 -6.41 -13.33 -0.69
C ILE A 2 -5.38 -12.46 0.07
N ALA A 3 -5.16 -12.72 1.37
CA ALA A 3 -4.22 -11.94 2.19
C ALA A 3 -2.76 -11.97 1.69
N ASN A 4 -2.33 -13.07 1.04
CA ASN A 4 -0.96 -13.19 0.56
C ASN A 4 -0.74 -12.41 -0.75
N TYR A 5 -1.75 -12.30 -1.61
CA TYR A 5 -1.61 -11.66 -2.92
C TYR A 5 -1.24 -10.18 -2.80
N ASN A 6 -1.86 -9.47 -1.86
CA ASN A 6 -1.57 -8.05 -1.62
C ASN A 6 -0.11 -7.84 -1.18
N ASN A 7 0.44 -8.75 -0.38
CA ASN A 7 1.83 -8.70 0.06
C ASN A 7 2.81 -8.93 -1.10
N TRP A 8 2.53 -9.91 -1.97
CA TRP A 8 3.35 -10.16 -3.18
C TRP A 8 3.34 -8.97 -4.14
N VAL A 9 2.18 -8.37 -4.38
CA VAL A 9 2.05 -7.16 -5.21
C VAL A 9 2.79 -5.98 -4.59
N THR A 10 2.70 -5.80 -3.28
CA THR A 10 3.40 -4.74 -2.54
C THR A 10 4.92 -4.87 -2.70
N ILE A 11 5.47 -6.08 -2.51
CA ILE A 11 6.91 -6.34 -2.66
C ILE A 11 7.35 -6.08 -4.11
N PHE A 12 6.55 -6.53 -5.09
CA PHE A 12 6.86 -6.31 -6.51
C PHE A 12 6.88 -4.81 -6.88
N LEU A 13 5.90 -4.04 -6.41
CA LEU A 13 5.85 -2.58 -6.61
C LEU A 13 7.03 -1.87 -5.94
N MET A 14 7.42 -2.33 -4.76
CA MET A 14 8.55 -1.79 -4.02
C MET A 14 9.88 -1.98 -4.75
N VAL A 15 10.15 -3.21 -5.20
CA VAL A 15 11.39 -3.55 -5.93
C VAL A 15 11.42 -2.87 -7.30
N SER A 16 10.30 -2.84 -8.03
CA SER A 16 10.24 -2.17 -9.34
C SER A 16 10.39 -0.65 -9.24
N GLY A 17 9.78 -0.01 -8.23
CA GLY A 17 9.95 1.40 -7.93
C GLY A 17 11.41 1.76 -7.63
N LEU A 18 12.06 0.98 -6.76
CA LEU A 18 13.48 1.17 -6.43
C LEU A 18 14.38 0.96 -7.66
N TYR A 19 14.11 -0.05 -8.47
CA TYR A 19 14.84 -0.31 -9.71
C TYR A 19 14.80 0.87 -10.68
N ILE A 20 13.62 1.49 -10.88
CA ILE A 20 13.46 2.65 -11.77
C ILE A 20 14.28 3.85 -11.28
N VAL A 21 14.31 4.09 -9.96
CA VAL A 21 15.07 5.20 -9.35
C VAL A 21 16.58 5.04 -9.58
N VAL A 22 17.10 3.82 -9.48
CA VAL A 22 18.53 3.52 -9.66
C VAL A 22 18.93 3.46 -11.13
N ALA A 23 18.15 2.76 -11.97
CA ALA A 23 18.54 2.43 -13.34
C ALA A 23 18.32 3.55 -14.38
N ARG A 24 17.56 4.60 -14.07
CA ARG A 24 17.24 5.68 -15.02
C ARG A 24 18.08 6.93 -14.76
N GLY A 25 18.72 7.47 -15.80
CA GLY A 25 19.42 8.76 -15.71
C GLY A 25 18.49 10.00 -15.73
N ASN A 26 17.30 9.88 -16.34
CA ASN A 26 16.34 10.98 -16.43
C ASN A 26 15.61 11.21 -15.11
N MET A 27 15.65 12.45 -14.59
CA MET A 27 15.03 12.85 -13.33
C MET A 27 13.51 12.64 -13.27
N VAL A 28 12.79 12.88 -14.37
CA VAL A 28 11.32 12.64 -14.42
C VAL A 28 11.00 11.17 -14.20
N LYS A 29 11.78 10.28 -14.84
CA LYS A 29 11.60 8.82 -14.66
C LYS A 29 11.96 8.38 -13.24
N LYS A 30 12.92 9.03 -12.58
CA LYS A 30 13.21 8.79 -11.15
C LYS A 30 12.06 9.24 -10.25
N LEU A 31 11.44 10.39 -10.51
CA LEU A 31 10.25 10.85 -9.77
C LEU A 31 9.08 9.88 -9.90
N VAL A 32 8.83 9.36 -11.11
CA VAL A 32 7.83 8.31 -11.32
C VAL A 32 8.18 7.05 -10.51
N GLY A 33 9.43 6.58 -10.56
CA GLY A 33 9.88 5.44 -9.75
C GLY A 33 9.73 5.67 -8.24
N LEU A 34 10.02 6.88 -7.77
CA LEU A 34 9.86 7.26 -6.37
C LEU A 34 8.38 7.27 -5.95
N SER A 35 7.48 7.80 -6.78
CA SER A 35 6.04 7.77 -6.51
C SER A 35 5.47 6.34 -6.47
N LEU A 36 6.01 5.45 -7.31
CA LEU A 36 5.64 4.03 -7.32
C LEU A 36 6.09 3.33 -6.04
N PHE A 37 7.32 3.63 -5.60
CA PHE A 37 7.86 3.15 -4.33
C PHE A 37 7.02 3.65 -3.14
N GLN A 38 6.67 4.94 -3.09
CA GLN A 38 5.80 5.49 -2.04
C GLN A 38 4.43 4.81 -1.99
N THR A 39 3.83 4.55 -3.16
CA THR A 39 2.54 3.83 -3.25
C THR A 39 2.65 2.42 -2.67
N SER A 40 3.75 1.71 -2.92
CA SER A 40 3.99 0.39 -2.32
C SER A 40 4.13 0.44 -0.79
N VAL A 41 4.76 1.49 -0.25
CA VAL A 41 4.88 1.69 1.19
C VAL A 41 3.51 1.93 1.82
N TYR A 42 2.63 2.70 1.16
CA TYR A 42 1.24 2.84 1.63
C TYR A 42 0.48 1.52 1.65
N LEU A 43 0.67 0.66 0.65
CA LEU A 43 0.05 -0.67 0.64
C LEU A 43 0.60 -1.56 1.77
N LEU A 44 1.90 -1.46 2.08
CA LEU A 44 2.51 -2.19 3.20
C LEU A 44 1.91 -1.80 4.55
N TYR A 45 1.62 -0.51 4.76
CA TYR A 45 0.99 -0.02 5.99
C TYR A 45 -0.52 -0.30 6.05
N LEU A 46 -1.23 -0.17 4.92
CA LEU A 46 -2.68 -0.29 4.90
C LEU A 46 -3.18 -1.75 4.87
N SER A 47 -2.44 -2.64 4.21
CA SER A 47 -2.77 -4.07 4.09
C SER A 47 -3.01 -4.77 5.44
N PRO A 48 -2.13 -4.64 6.46
CA PRO A 48 -2.33 -5.24 7.78
C PRO A 48 -3.42 -4.55 8.62
N GLY A 49 -3.70 -3.26 8.40
CA GLY A 49 -4.73 -2.52 9.13
C GLY A 49 -6.17 -2.84 8.70
N LYS A 50 -6.34 -3.56 7.58
CA LYS A 50 -7.66 -3.94 7.05
C LYS A 50 -8.16 -5.23 7.69
N ILE A 51 -9.15 -5.09 8.57
CA ILE A 51 -9.90 -6.21 9.14
C ILE A 51 -10.94 -6.68 8.09
N ILE A 52 -11.03 -7.99 7.83
CA ILE A 52 -12.03 -8.55 6.91
C ILE A 52 -13.42 -8.26 7.49
N GLY A 53 -14.23 -7.48 6.76
CA GLY A 53 -15.57 -7.04 7.20
C GLY A 53 -15.59 -5.71 7.98
N GLY A 54 -14.44 -5.07 8.22
CA GLY A 54 -14.37 -3.76 8.86
C GLY A 54 -14.68 -2.64 7.88
N THR A 55 -15.66 -1.80 8.21
CA THR A 55 -15.95 -0.58 7.45
C THR A 55 -14.91 0.49 7.78
N ALA A 56 -14.80 1.55 6.97
CA ALA A 56 -13.97 2.72 7.29
C ALA A 56 -14.30 3.22 8.72
N PRO A 57 -13.32 3.68 9.51
CA PRO A 57 -13.50 4.14 10.89
C PRO A 57 -14.26 5.48 10.91
N ILE A 58 -15.54 5.44 10.54
CA ILE A 58 -16.48 6.55 10.55
C ILE A 58 -17.60 6.11 11.49
N ILE A 59 -17.75 6.79 12.62
CA ILE A 59 -18.76 6.44 13.63
C ILE A 59 -20.15 6.54 13.00
N ALA A 60 -20.82 5.41 12.82
CA ALA A 60 -22.17 5.32 12.27
C ALA A 60 -23.02 4.35 13.11
N GLU A 61 -24.29 4.67 13.32
CA GLU A 61 -25.22 3.79 14.04
C GLU A 61 -25.36 2.43 13.32
N GLY A 62 -25.14 1.33 14.06
CA GLY A 62 -25.29 -0.04 13.54
C GLY A 62 -24.01 -0.72 13.06
N ILE A 63 -22.84 -0.08 13.11
CA ILE A 63 -21.55 -0.68 12.73
C ILE A 63 -20.68 -0.90 13.98
N THR A 64 -20.41 -2.17 14.30
CA THR A 64 -19.61 -2.58 15.46
C THR A 64 -18.18 -3.01 15.10
N VAL A 65 -17.88 -3.19 13.81
CA VAL A 65 -16.55 -3.62 13.32
C VAL A 65 -15.97 -2.55 12.40
N TYR A 66 -14.92 -1.89 12.87
CA TYR A 66 -14.16 -0.89 12.13
C TYR A 66 -12.78 -1.44 11.78
N SER A 67 -12.24 -1.02 10.64
CA SER A 67 -10.80 -1.22 10.38
C SER A 67 -9.97 -0.43 11.40
N ASN A 68 -8.76 -0.88 11.70
CA ASN A 68 -7.90 -0.22 12.70
C ASN A 68 -7.67 1.24 12.29
N PRO A 69 -8.01 2.24 13.14
CA PRO A 69 -7.84 3.66 12.81
C PRO A 69 -6.36 4.07 12.69
N LEU A 70 -5.45 3.23 13.15
CA LEU A 70 -4.01 3.35 12.94
C LEU A 70 -3.54 2.19 12.04
N PRO A 71 -2.70 2.44 11.03
CA PRO A 71 -1.88 1.37 10.46
C PRO A 71 -0.80 0.91 11.44
#